data_AF-A0A4P1K9N4-F1
#
_entry.id   AF-A0A4P1K9N4-F1
#
_cell.length_a   1.000
_cell.length_b   1.000
_cell.length_c   1.000
_cell.angle_alpha   90.00
_cell.angle_beta   90.00
_cell.angle_gamma   90.00
#
_symmetry.space_group_name_H-M   'P 1'
#
loop_
_entity.id
_entity.type
_entity.pdbx_description
1 polymer ?
#
loop_
_entity_poly.entity_id
_entity_poly.type
_entity_poly.pdbx_seq_one_letter_code
_entity_poly.pdbx_strand_id
1 'polypeptide(L)'
;MKANILQTKNSIYWENKPILGADRDSFTCASDAGQYRAYDKDRPYYAGQPQSVSGEFDHWSRYFEERPEIADGWWRKEKARREAAPQSTDQLTPVGGPFYSDGTRILVKPEAPCDGEWVSLDHFDHDSFRHLTDVFGRDRHGLRYFTPGLERYGQEPVKRADPASFEIIDGPWFRDKRQAYYFDSKVPMSELAIVRADMTSFEVLGGAYARDANGLIVEGARKRNIDDAAAVKALGHTFARMGETLLYRGKPVAKPGKIDPDTARGVHDQLLIDANGHMLFRGTYRKPIADLDPATLTFLNRAFAVDAHHAYALTDSGLLLCGEIDRDLVQPAGPYAVRVAKARFHVSSGQLKRMPLEEDGV
;
A
#
# COMPACT_ATOMS: atom_id res chain seq x y z
N MET A 1 -14.58 -28.88 11.82
CA MET A 1 -14.32 -27.71 12.67
C MET A 1 -15.51 -26.76 12.56
N LYS A 2 -16.36 -26.70 13.59
CA LYS A 2 -17.55 -25.83 13.64
C LYS A 2 -17.31 -24.78 14.73
N ALA A 3 -16.94 -23.56 14.34
CA ALA A 3 -17.22 -22.29 15.03
C ALA A 3 -16.22 -21.18 14.65
N ASN A 4 -16.13 -20.81 13.36
CA ASN A 4 -15.47 -19.54 13.01
C ASN A 4 -16.48 -18.42 12.75
N ILE A 5 -17.76 -18.76 12.54
CA ILE A 5 -18.85 -17.82 12.30
C ILE A 5 -19.93 -17.99 13.37
N LEU A 6 -20.31 -16.89 14.01
CA LEU A 6 -21.39 -16.81 14.99
C LEU A 6 -22.45 -15.84 14.49
N GLN A 7 -23.73 -16.20 14.62
CA GLN A 7 -24.86 -15.33 14.30
C GLN A 7 -25.66 -15.04 15.56
N THR A 8 -25.90 -13.76 15.83
CA THR A 8 -26.79 -13.28 16.92
C THR A 8 -28.11 -12.80 16.32
N LYS A 9 -29.02 -12.18 17.09
CA LYS A 9 -30.28 -11.61 16.55
C LYS A 9 -30.05 -10.41 15.61
N ASN A 10 -28.90 -9.73 15.70
CA ASN A 10 -28.64 -8.50 14.93
C ASN A 10 -27.29 -8.47 14.19
N SER A 11 -26.40 -9.46 14.36
CA SER A 11 -25.03 -9.36 13.84
C SER A 11 -24.41 -10.72 13.53
N ILE A 12 -23.54 -10.74 12.52
CA ILE A 12 -22.70 -11.87 12.12
C ILE A 12 -21.27 -11.59 12.57
N TYR A 13 -20.57 -12.60 13.07
CA TYR A 13 -19.21 -12.49 13.57
C TYR A 13 -18.28 -13.49 12.92
N TRP A 14 -17.04 -13.08 12.67
CA TRP A 14 -15.89 -13.93 12.37
C TRP A 14 -14.87 -13.81 13.51
N GLU A 15 -14.51 -14.91 14.17
CA GLU A 15 -13.55 -14.90 15.31
C GLU A 15 -13.84 -13.79 16.35
N ASN A 16 -15.11 -13.65 16.75
CA ASN A 16 -15.63 -12.63 17.68
C ASN A 16 -15.58 -11.17 17.16
N LYS A 17 -15.22 -10.94 15.90
CA LYS A 17 -15.30 -9.62 15.26
C LYS A 17 -16.56 -9.52 14.40
N PRO A 18 -17.36 -8.45 14.48
CA PRO A 18 -18.53 -8.30 13.65
C PRO A 18 -18.13 -8.16 12.17
N ILE A 19 -18.83 -8.88 11.29
CA ILE A 19 -18.76 -8.67 9.84
C ILE A 19 -19.71 -7.51 9.52
N LEU A 20 -19.14 -6.31 9.37
CA LEU A 20 -19.89 -5.10 9.08
C LEU A 20 -20.42 -5.15 7.65
N GLY A 21 -21.64 -4.64 7.43
CA GLY A 21 -22.25 -4.55 6.09
C GLY A 21 -22.74 -5.89 5.49
N ALA A 22 -22.62 -7.01 6.22
CA ALA A 22 -23.14 -8.29 5.78
C ALA A 22 -24.66 -8.37 5.86
N ASP A 23 -25.29 -8.77 4.75
CA ASP A 23 -26.72 -9.03 4.72
C ASP A 23 -27.01 -10.34 5.44
N ARG A 24 -27.64 -10.22 6.61
CA ARG A 24 -27.82 -11.34 7.53
C ARG A 24 -28.77 -12.41 7.01
N ASP A 25 -29.76 -12.03 6.23
CA ASP A 25 -30.80 -12.95 5.76
C ASP A 25 -30.31 -13.84 4.62
N SER A 26 -29.32 -13.37 3.85
CA SER A 26 -28.70 -14.13 2.76
C SER A 26 -27.29 -14.65 3.04
N PHE A 27 -26.73 -14.36 4.22
CA PHE A 27 -25.36 -14.75 4.56
C PHE A 27 -25.20 -16.28 4.64
N THR A 28 -24.38 -16.81 3.76
CA THR A 28 -24.12 -18.24 3.59
C THR A 28 -22.64 -18.54 3.80
N CYS A 29 -22.36 -19.48 4.71
CA CYS A 29 -21.00 -20.03 4.88
C CYS A 29 -20.77 -21.10 3.83
N ALA A 30 -19.87 -20.87 2.88
CA ALA A 30 -19.59 -21.76 1.76
C ALA A 30 -18.21 -22.41 1.91
N SER A 31 -18.04 -23.20 2.97
CA SER A 31 -16.75 -23.87 3.25
C SER A 31 -16.36 -24.90 2.17
N ASP A 32 -17.33 -25.37 1.42
CA ASP A 32 -17.19 -26.21 0.23
C ASP A 32 -16.71 -25.43 -1.00
N ALA A 33 -16.91 -24.11 -1.07
CA ALA A 33 -16.27 -23.23 -2.06
C ALA A 33 -14.78 -22.98 -1.73
N GLY A 34 -14.36 -23.26 -0.49
CA GLY A 34 -13.00 -23.05 0.00
C GLY A 34 -12.97 -22.65 1.48
N GLN A 35 -11.80 -22.81 2.11
CA GLN A 35 -11.64 -22.47 3.52
C GLN A 35 -11.90 -20.97 3.75
N TYR A 36 -12.71 -20.67 4.78
CA TYR A 36 -13.05 -19.31 5.23
C TYR A 36 -13.88 -18.47 4.25
N ARG A 37 -14.45 -19.10 3.22
CA ARG A 37 -15.33 -18.45 2.25
C ARG A 37 -16.77 -18.37 2.76
N ALA A 38 -17.36 -17.21 2.57
CA ALA A 38 -18.78 -16.96 2.77
C ALA A 38 -19.25 -15.95 1.71
N TYR A 39 -20.55 -15.79 1.55
CA TYR A 39 -21.14 -14.76 0.71
C TYR A 39 -22.50 -14.33 1.27
N ASP A 40 -22.97 -13.16 0.87
CA ASP A 40 -24.37 -12.77 1.00
C ASP A 40 -24.94 -12.44 -0.39
N LYS A 41 -26.16 -11.90 -0.46
CA LYS A 41 -26.81 -11.58 -1.76
C LYS A 41 -26.07 -10.50 -2.57
N ASP A 42 -25.20 -9.72 -1.94
CA ASP A 42 -24.55 -8.55 -2.53
C ASP A 42 -23.05 -8.78 -2.79
N ARG A 43 -22.36 -9.62 -2.00
CA ARG A 43 -20.90 -9.83 -2.15
C ARG A 43 -20.33 -11.11 -1.52
N PRO A 44 -19.13 -11.54 -1.94
CA PRO A 44 -18.35 -12.56 -1.26
C PRO A 44 -17.57 -12.02 -0.04
N TYR A 45 -17.18 -12.94 0.85
CA TYR A 45 -16.36 -12.70 2.04
C TYR A 45 -15.25 -13.76 2.16
N TYR A 46 -14.08 -13.34 2.62
CA TYR A 46 -12.98 -14.23 3.03
C TYR A 46 -12.55 -13.89 4.45
N ALA A 47 -12.57 -14.86 5.36
CA ALA A 47 -12.21 -14.67 6.78
C ALA A 47 -12.92 -13.45 7.42
N GLY A 48 -14.20 -13.28 7.09
CA GLY A 48 -15.04 -12.18 7.59
C GLY A 48 -14.79 -10.82 6.96
N GLN A 49 -13.91 -10.71 5.96
CA GLN A 49 -13.67 -9.46 5.22
C GLN A 49 -14.42 -9.46 3.89
N PRO A 50 -15.13 -8.37 3.53
CA PRO A 50 -15.80 -8.26 2.24
C PRO A 50 -14.77 -8.28 1.11
N GLN A 51 -15.11 -8.97 0.02
CA GLN A 51 -14.26 -9.11 -1.16
C GLN A 51 -14.90 -8.41 -2.38
N SER A 52 -14.08 -8.03 -3.36
CA SER A 52 -14.56 -7.55 -4.65
C SER A 52 -15.40 -8.63 -5.34
N VAL A 53 -16.59 -8.25 -5.80
CA VAL A 53 -17.47 -9.08 -6.63
C VAL A 53 -16.76 -9.45 -7.93
N SER A 54 -16.16 -8.47 -8.61
CA SER A 54 -15.46 -8.76 -9.86
C SER A 54 -14.18 -9.56 -9.66
N GLY A 55 -13.43 -9.27 -8.59
CA GLY A 55 -12.19 -9.98 -8.27
C GLY A 55 -12.41 -11.44 -7.87
N GLU A 56 -13.57 -11.76 -7.30
CA GLU A 56 -13.92 -13.11 -6.84
C GLU A 56 -14.77 -13.89 -7.85
N PHE A 57 -15.27 -13.27 -8.92
CA PHE A 57 -16.19 -13.92 -9.87
C PHE A 57 -15.66 -15.26 -10.39
N ASP A 58 -14.43 -15.28 -10.90
CA ASP A 58 -13.84 -16.49 -11.49
C ASP A 58 -13.49 -17.52 -10.42
N HIS A 59 -13.08 -17.08 -9.23
CA HIS A 59 -12.77 -17.94 -8.07
C HIS A 59 -14.00 -18.67 -7.50
N TRP A 60 -15.20 -18.14 -7.73
CA TRP A 60 -16.48 -18.70 -7.30
C TRP A 60 -17.26 -19.39 -8.43
N SER A 61 -16.76 -19.32 -9.67
CA SER A 61 -17.44 -19.84 -10.86
C SER A 61 -17.92 -21.27 -10.68
N ARG A 62 -17.00 -22.19 -10.41
CA ARG A 62 -17.28 -23.61 -10.16
C ARG A 62 -18.37 -23.82 -9.11
N TYR A 63 -18.31 -23.07 -8.00
CA TYR A 63 -19.24 -23.23 -6.88
C TYR A 63 -20.69 -22.93 -7.28
N PHE A 64 -20.93 -21.83 -7.99
CA PHE A 64 -22.26 -21.41 -8.43
C PHE A 64 -22.73 -22.14 -9.69
N GLU A 65 -21.82 -22.59 -10.56
CA GLU A 65 -22.18 -23.37 -11.74
C GLU A 65 -22.64 -24.79 -11.40
N GLU A 66 -22.02 -25.43 -10.41
CA GLU A 66 -22.45 -26.73 -9.88
C GLU A 66 -23.75 -26.64 -9.05
N ARG A 67 -24.23 -25.42 -8.75
CA ARG A 67 -25.41 -25.15 -7.90
C ARG A 67 -26.43 -24.23 -8.60
N PRO A 68 -27.11 -24.71 -9.66
CA PRO A 68 -28.12 -23.93 -10.38
C PRO A 68 -29.31 -23.50 -9.51
N GLU A 69 -29.58 -24.21 -8.41
CA GLU A 69 -30.60 -23.87 -7.42
C GLU A 69 -30.33 -22.54 -6.71
N ILE A 70 -29.08 -22.08 -6.66
CA ILE A 70 -28.71 -20.74 -6.19
C ILE A 70 -28.87 -19.78 -7.39
N ALA A 71 -30.13 -19.45 -7.68
CA ALA A 71 -30.53 -18.67 -8.85
C ALA A 71 -30.33 -17.16 -8.66
N ASP A 72 -30.35 -16.68 -7.41
CA ASP A 72 -30.22 -15.28 -7.07
C ASP A 72 -28.94 -15.02 -6.26
N GLY A 73 -28.35 -13.84 -6.44
CA GLY A 73 -27.18 -13.39 -5.68
C GLY A 73 -26.16 -12.63 -6.51
N TRP A 74 -25.10 -12.20 -5.85
CA TRP A 74 -24.05 -11.36 -6.44
C TRP A 74 -23.42 -12.00 -7.68
N TRP A 75 -23.14 -13.31 -7.64
CA TRP A 75 -22.42 -13.99 -8.71
C TRP A 75 -23.24 -14.09 -10.00
N ARG A 76 -24.54 -14.39 -9.89
CA ARG A 76 -25.46 -14.46 -11.04
C ARG A 76 -25.66 -13.10 -11.68
N LYS A 77 -25.84 -12.05 -10.86
CA LYS A 77 -25.91 -10.66 -11.32
C LYS A 77 -24.62 -10.27 -12.04
N GLU A 78 -23.48 -10.64 -11.48
CA GLU A 78 -22.16 -10.36 -12.05
C GLU A 78 -21.96 -11.10 -13.38
N LYS A 79 -22.39 -12.36 -13.49
CA LYS A 79 -22.36 -13.16 -14.73
C LYS A 79 -23.20 -12.53 -15.85
N ALA A 80 -24.48 -12.26 -15.56
CA ALA A 80 -25.38 -11.62 -16.52
C ALA A 80 -24.83 -10.26 -16.99
N ARG A 81 -24.19 -9.51 -16.10
CA ARG A 81 -23.55 -8.24 -16.42
C ARG A 81 -22.30 -8.41 -17.31
N ARG A 82 -21.43 -9.42 -17.09
CA ARG A 82 -20.31 -9.73 -18.02
C ARG A 82 -20.82 -10.12 -19.41
N GLU A 83 -21.91 -10.87 -19.47
CA GLU A 83 -22.54 -11.31 -20.72
C GLU A 83 -23.20 -10.15 -21.49
N ALA A 84 -23.82 -9.20 -20.77
CA ALA A 84 -24.47 -8.04 -21.39
C ALA A 84 -23.48 -6.94 -21.82
N ALA A 85 -22.39 -6.76 -21.08
CA ALA A 85 -21.36 -5.77 -21.35
C ALA A 85 -19.98 -6.37 -20.99
N PRO A 86 -19.28 -6.99 -21.97
CA PRO A 86 -17.91 -7.43 -21.78
C PRO A 86 -17.08 -6.24 -21.29
N GLN A 87 -16.22 -6.45 -20.30
CA GLN A 87 -15.33 -5.40 -19.78
C GLN A 87 -14.42 -4.92 -20.93
N SER A 88 -14.82 -3.85 -21.61
CA SER A 88 -14.00 -3.18 -22.61
C SER A 88 -13.15 -2.14 -21.87
N THR A 89 -11.84 -2.37 -21.85
CA THR A 89 -10.88 -1.40 -21.29
C THR A 89 -10.74 -0.16 -22.16
N ASP A 90 -11.27 -0.18 -23.38
CA ASP A 90 -11.19 0.93 -24.34
C ASP A 90 -12.12 2.10 -24.00
N GLN A 91 -13.05 1.91 -23.04
CA GLN A 91 -14.02 2.93 -22.64
C GLN A 91 -13.84 3.44 -21.20
N LEU A 92 -12.72 3.13 -20.54
CA LEU A 92 -12.48 3.60 -19.19
C LEU A 92 -12.21 5.11 -19.16
N THR A 93 -13.00 5.83 -18.37
CA THR A 93 -12.89 7.28 -18.22
C THR A 93 -12.14 7.61 -16.92
N PRO A 94 -11.08 8.45 -16.95
CA PRO A 94 -10.43 8.90 -15.72
C PRO A 94 -11.40 9.71 -14.85
N VAL A 95 -11.48 9.38 -13.55
CA VAL A 95 -12.31 10.12 -12.57
C VAL A 95 -11.49 10.82 -11.49
N GLY A 96 -10.16 10.89 -11.69
CA GLY A 96 -9.19 11.57 -10.85
C GLY A 96 -8.20 10.62 -10.19
N GLY A 97 -6.94 11.05 -10.05
CA GLY A 97 -5.88 10.24 -9.45
C GLY A 97 -5.71 8.87 -10.14
N PRO A 98 -5.58 7.78 -9.36
CA PRO A 98 -5.46 6.42 -9.91
C PRO A 98 -6.82 5.79 -10.34
N PHE A 99 -7.93 6.53 -10.24
CA PHE A 99 -9.27 6.00 -10.39
C PHE A 99 -9.83 6.21 -11.81
N TYR A 100 -10.53 5.19 -12.29
CA TYR A 100 -11.22 5.16 -13.57
C TYR A 100 -12.68 4.70 -13.39
N SER A 101 -13.53 4.99 -14.36
CA SER A 101 -14.92 4.55 -14.39
C SER A 101 -15.26 3.86 -15.71
N ASP A 102 -16.02 2.77 -15.61
CA ASP A 102 -16.68 2.09 -16.75
C ASP A 102 -18.13 2.58 -16.97
N GLY A 103 -18.52 3.68 -16.33
CA GLY A 103 -19.87 4.22 -16.31
C GLY A 103 -20.75 3.69 -15.18
N THR A 104 -20.33 2.64 -14.48
CA THR A 104 -21.10 2.04 -13.37
C THR A 104 -20.28 1.72 -12.12
N ARG A 105 -18.96 1.59 -12.25
CA ARG A 105 -18.04 1.18 -11.18
C ARG A 105 -16.80 2.06 -11.16
N ILE A 106 -16.12 2.06 -10.02
CA ILE A 106 -14.80 2.68 -9.87
C ILE A 106 -13.75 1.58 -10.00
N LEU A 107 -12.76 1.79 -10.85
CA LEU A 107 -11.70 0.85 -11.15
C LEU A 107 -10.33 1.46 -10.92
N VAL A 108 -9.36 0.60 -10.64
CA VAL A 108 -7.95 0.95 -10.53
C VAL A 108 -7.11 -0.06 -11.31
N LYS A 109 -5.97 0.38 -11.81
CA LYS A 109 -4.96 -0.49 -12.39
C LYS A 109 -3.98 -0.91 -11.29
N PRO A 110 -3.87 -2.21 -10.95
CA PRO A 110 -2.96 -2.65 -9.88
C PRO A 110 -1.50 -2.30 -10.17
N GLU A 111 -0.74 -1.97 -9.12
CA GLU A 111 0.71 -1.73 -9.25
C GLU A 111 1.54 -3.02 -9.37
N ALA A 112 0.99 -4.17 -9.00
CA ALA A 112 1.72 -5.43 -8.94
C ALA A 112 1.87 -6.08 -10.34
N PRO A 113 3.03 -6.70 -10.66
CA PRO A 113 3.30 -7.28 -11.98
C PRO A 113 2.43 -8.47 -12.41
N CYS A 114 1.53 -8.97 -11.54
CA CYS A 114 0.76 -10.19 -11.80
C CYS A 114 -0.65 -9.92 -12.36
N ASP A 115 -1.21 -8.73 -12.17
CA ASP A 115 -2.59 -8.47 -12.57
C ASP A 115 -2.62 -7.24 -13.48
N GLY A 116 -2.40 -7.48 -14.78
CA GLY A 116 -2.66 -6.49 -15.83
C GLY A 116 -4.15 -6.15 -16.01
N GLU A 117 -5.02 -6.84 -15.27
CA GLU A 117 -6.46 -6.62 -15.27
C GLU A 117 -6.86 -5.49 -14.33
N TRP A 118 -7.80 -4.67 -14.80
CA TRP A 118 -8.43 -3.63 -13.99
C TRP A 118 -9.21 -4.24 -12.84
N VAL A 119 -8.98 -3.75 -11.63
CA VAL A 119 -9.71 -4.19 -10.44
C VAL A 119 -10.83 -3.20 -10.15
N SER A 120 -12.06 -3.72 -10.05
CA SER A 120 -13.21 -2.95 -9.62
C SER A 120 -13.21 -2.80 -8.10
N LEU A 121 -13.32 -1.56 -7.62
CA LEU A 121 -13.52 -1.23 -6.22
C LEU A 121 -15.01 -1.25 -5.91
N ASP A 122 -15.61 -2.45 -5.93
CA ASP A 122 -17.07 -2.64 -5.80
C ASP A 122 -17.67 -2.11 -4.49
N HIS A 123 -16.83 -1.79 -3.50
CA HIS A 123 -17.20 -1.19 -2.24
C HIS A 123 -17.25 0.35 -2.29
N PHE A 124 -16.90 0.98 -3.42
CA PHE A 124 -17.03 2.40 -3.65
C PHE A 124 -18.38 2.68 -4.31
N ASP A 125 -19.07 3.70 -3.83
CA ASP A 125 -20.27 4.14 -4.51
C ASP A 125 -19.96 4.99 -5.75
N HIS A 126 -20.12 4.41 -6.94
CA HIS A 126 -19.77 5.04 -8.21
C HIS A 126 -20.41 6.42 -8.40
N ASP A 127 -21.74 6.54 -8.26
CA ASP A 127 -22.48 7.75 -8.65
C ASP A 127 -22.06 8.99 -7.84
N SER A 128 -21.77 8.77 -6.55
CA SER A 128 -21.33 9.82 -5.64
C SER A 128 -19.82 9.92 -5.48
N PHE A 129 -19.03 9.03 -6.10
CA PHE A 129 -17.59 9.00 -5.93
C PHE A 129 -16.93 10.27 -6.46
N ARG A 130 -16.02 10.84 -5.69
CA ARG A 130 -15.16 11.95 -6.09
C ARG A 130 -13.75 11.68 -5.57
N HIS A 131 -12.76 11.74 -6.46
CA HIS A 131 -11.35 11.71 -6.07
C HIS A 131 -11.00 12.91 -5.18
N LEU A 132 -10.13 12.69 -4.20
CA LEU A 132 -9.62 13.74 -3.31
C LEU A 132 -8.12 13.96 -3.54
N THR A 133 -7.30 12.96 -3.19
CA THR A 133 -5.84 13.01 -3.33
C THR A 133 -5.28 11.60 -3.17
N ASP A 134 -4.13 11.32 -3.79
CA ASP A 134 -3.49 10.00 -3.74
C ASP A 134 -4.52 8.87 -4.01
N VAL A 135 -4.50 7.79 -3.23
CA VAL A 135 -5.47 6.69 -3.22
C VAL A 135 -6.77 7.00 -2.48
N PHE A 136 -7.01 8.25 -2.06
CA PHE A 136 -8.20 8.65 -1.33
C PHE A 136 -9.25 9.29 -2.23
N GLY A 137 -10.50 8.94 -1.97
CA GLY A 137 -11.68 9.58 -2.53
C GLY A 137 -12.77 9.70 -1.48
N ARG A 138 -13.90 10.26 -1.86
CA ARG A 138 -15.12 10.26 -1.04
C ARG A 138 -16.28 9.75 -1.85
N ASP A 139 -17.25 9.20 -1.15
CA ASP A 139 -18.54 8.85 -1.71
C ASP A 139 -19.65 9.16 -0.69
N ARG A 140 -20.91 8.80 -0.98
CA ARG A 140 -22.07 9.03 -0.12
C ARG A 140 -21.96 8.39 1.26
N HIS A 141 -21.06 7.42 1.42
CA HIS A 141 -20.84 6.70 2.66
C HIS A 141 -19.64 7.23 3.46
N GLY A 142 -18.81 8.11 2.88
CA GLY A 142 -17.75 8.82 3.58
C GLY A 142 -16.40 8.80 2.86
N LEU A 143 -15.32 8.88 3.63
CA LEU A 143 -13.95 8.84 3.10
C LEU A 143 -13.63 7.39 2.71
N ARG A 144 -13.11 7.23 1.50
CA ARG A 144 -12.77 5.97 0.85
C ARG A 144 -11.29 5.95 0.49
N TYR A 145 -10.71 4.76 0.48
CA TYR A 145 -9.38 4.51 -0.04
C TYR A 145 -9.24 3.05 -0.45
N PHE A 146 -8.26 2.76 -1.29
CA PHE A 146 -7.81 1.39 -1.53
C PHE A 146 -6.36 1.24 -1.07
N THR A 147 -5.93 0.00 -0.81
CA THR A 147 -4.54 -0.30 -0.45
C THR A 147 -3.83 -0.91 -1.65
N PRO A 148 -2.75 -0.29 -2.18
CA PRO A 148 -1.99 -0.86 -3.28
C PRO A 148 -1.50 -2.28 -2.98
N GLY A 149 -1.76 -3.21 -3.90
CA GLY A 149 -1.51 -4.64 -3.76
C GLY A 149 -2.60 -5.41 -2.98
N LEU A 150 -3.61 -4.73 -2.46
CA LEU A 150 -4.76 -5.31 -1.76
C LEU A 150 -6.09 -4.71 -2.31
N GLU A 151 -6.11 -4.27 -3.57
CA GLU A 151 -7.26 -3.60 -4.21
C GLU A 151 -8.53 -4.47 -4.22
N ARG A 152 -8.36 -5.80 -4.25
CA ARG A 152 -9.45 -6.79 -4.24
C ARG A 152 -10.18 -6.86 -2.89
N TYR A 153 -9.57 -6.37 -1.81
CA TYR A 153 -10.15 -6.38 -0.47
C TYR A 153 -10.99 -5.12 -0.26
N GLY A 154 -12.27 -5.31 0.09
CA GLY A 154 -13.16 -4.20 0.41
C GLY A 154 -12.79 -3.55 1.74
N GLN A 155 -12.70 -2.22 1.76
CA GLN A 155 -12.50 -1.44 2.98
C GLN A 155 -13.83 -0.76 3.37
N GLU A 156 -14.15 -0.78 4.66
CA GLU A 156 -15.22 0.06 5.20
C GLU A 156 -14.84 1.55 5.09
N PRO A 157 -15.82 2.48 5.01
CA PRO A 157 -15.53 3.91 5.07
C PRO A 157 -14.72 4.28 6.32
N VAL A 158 -13.78 5.21 6.18
CA VAL A 158 -12.90 5.61 7.28
C VAL A 158 -13.72 6.22 8.42
N LYS A 159 -13.64 5.59 9.59
CA LYS A 159 -14.46 5.96 10.74
C LYS A 159 -14.18 7.39 11.19
N ARG A 160 -15.27 8.15 11.42
CA ARG A 160 -15.29 9.54 11.93
C ARG A 160 -14.61 10.57 11.05
N ALA A 161 -14.15 10.19 9.85
CA ALA A 161 -13.53 11.11 8.92
C ALA A 161 -14.47 12.25 8.51
N ASP A 162 -13.87 13.38 8.16
CA ASP A 162 -14.54 14.50 7.49
C ASP A 162 -13.97 14.65 6.07
N PRO A 163 -14.55 13.95 5.07
CA PRO A 163 -14.02 13.97 3.70
C PRO A 163 -14.12 15.35 3.03
N ALA A 164 -14.91 16.28 3.58
CA ALA A 164 -15.04 17.63 3.04
C ALA A 164 -13.84 18.53 3.39
N SER A 165 -13.06 18.16 4.40
CA SER A 165 -11.85 18.88 4.81
C SER A 165 -10.60 18.02 4.75
N PHE A 166 -10.69 16.84 4.12
CA PHE A 166 -9.57 15.91 4.00
C PHE A 166 -8.54 16.44 3.00
N GLU A 167 -7.29 16.53 3.43
CA GLU A 167 -6.17 17.03 2.64
C GLU A 167 -4.87 16.29 2.97
N ILE A 168 -3.94 16.32 2.03
CA ILE A 168 -2.55 15.91 2.26
C ILE A 168 -1.81 17.01 3.03
N ILE A 169 -0.96 16.64 3.98
CA ILE A 169 -0.07 17.56 4.68
C ILE A 169 1.31 17.52 4.02
N ASP A 170 1.97 16.38 4.11
CA ASP A 170 3.29 16.11 3.54
C ASP A 170 3.54 14.60 3.48
N GLY A 171 4.07 14.12 2.35
CA GLY A 171 4.36 12.70 2.11
C GLY A 171 3.19 11.78 2.50
N PRO A 172 3.39 10.81 3.40
CA PRO A 172 2.36 9.84 3.82
C PRO A 172 1.38 10.39 4.88
N TRP A 173 1.40 11.69 5.17
CA TRP A 173 0.55 12.32 6.19
C TRP A 173 -0.62 13.09 5.59
N PHE A 174 -1.80 12.85 6.15
CA PHE A 174 -3.05 13.50 5.77
C PHE A 174 -3.76 14.00 7.02
N ARG A 175 -4.72 14.89 6.86
CA ARG A 175 -5.63 15.29 7.94
C ARG A 175 -6.99 15.67 7.40
N ASP A 176 -7.94 15.71 8.32
CA ASP A 176 -9.15 16.50 8.21
C ASP A 176 -9.31 17.40 9.44
N LYS A 177 -10.43 18.10 9.57
CA LYS A 177 -10.73 18.98 10.72
C LYS A 177 -10.78 18.26 12.07
N ARG A 178 -10.87 16.92 12.11
CA ARG A 178 -11.10 16.12 13.32
C ARG A 178 -9.88 15.32 13.74
N GLN A 179 -9.11 14.82 12.79
CA GLN A 179 -7.99 13.91 13.06
C GLN A 179 -6.94 13.91 11.94
N ALA A 180 -5.75 13.42 12.28
CA ALA A 180 -4.67 13.15 11.34
C ALA A 180 -4.66 11.67 10.93
N TYR A 181 -4.01 11.39 9.81
CA TYR A 181 -3.86 10.06 9.24
C TYR A 181 -2.43 9.84 8.79
N TYR A 182 -1.98 8.60 8.88
CA TYR A 182 -0.75 8.14 8.26
C TYR A 182 -1.08 6.97 7.32
N PHE A 183 -0.68 7.10 6.06
CA PHE A 183 -0.81 6.06 5.06
C PHE A 183 0.28 6.21 4.01
N ASP A 184 1.16 5.21 3.91
CA ASP A 184 2.21 5.19 2.90
C ASP A 184 1.78 4.29 1.73
N SER A 185 1.21 4.89 0.68
CA SER A 185 0.76 4.19 -0.53
C SER A 185 1.90 3.55 -1.32
N LYS A 186 3.15 3.97 -1.07
CA LYS A 186 4.35 3.45 -1.76
C LYS A 186 4.90 2.18 -1.11
N VAL A 187 4.35 1.77 0.02
CA VAL A 187 4.73 0.53 0.72
C VAL A 187 3.63 -0.51 0.48
N PRO A 188 3.96 -1.75 0.07
CA PRO A 188 2.95 -2.77 -0.14
C PRO A 188 2.27 -3.14 1.18
N MET A 189 0.96 -3.40 1.14
CA MET A 189 0.15 -3.78 2.30
C MET A 189 0.20 -2.75 3.45
N SER A 190 0.30 -1.46 3.10
CA SER A 190 0.23 -0.36 4.07
C SER A 190 -1.13 -0.32 4.74
N GLU A 191 -1.17 -0.06 6.05
CA GLU A 191 -2.40 0.09 6.80
C GLU A 191 -2.64 1.57 7.12
N LEU A 192 -3.86 2.05 6.91
CA LEU A 192 -4.25 3.40 7.30
C LEU A 192 -4.30 3.50 8.83
N ALA A 193 -3.41 4.32 9.39
CA ALA A 193 -3.45 4.66 10.80
C ALA A 193 -4.27 5.93 11.01
N ILE A 194 -5.34 5.83 11.82
CA ILE A 194 -6.02 7.01 12.38
C ILE A 194 -5.21 7.49 13.58
N VAL A 195 -4.67 8.69 13.49
CA VAL A 195 -3.68 9.21 14.42
C VAL A 195 -4.38 10.00 15.52
N ARG A 196 -4.22 9.53 16.76
CA ARG A 196 -4.67 10.25 17.97
C ARG A 196 -3.66 11.33 18.33
N ALA A 197 -3.77 12.45 17.64
CA ALA A 197 -2.96 13.63 17.84
C ALA A 197 -3.75 14.76 18.53
N ASP A 198 -3.03 15.59 19.28
CA ASP A 198 -3.47 16.93 19.61
C ASP A 198 -3.38 17.78 18.32
N MET A 199 -4.53 17.99 17.67
CA MET A 199 -4.59 18.67 16.37
C MET A 199 -4.22 20.16 16.44
N THR A 200 -4.16 20.77 17.62
CA THR A 200 -3.74 22.17 17.78
C THR A 200 -2.22 22.30 17.71
N SER A 201 -1.50 21.29 18.18
CA SER A 201 -0.02 21.25 18.20
C SER A 201 0.59 20.26 17.20
N PHE A 202 -0.24 19.57 16.42
CA PHE A 202 0.22 18.56 15.47
C PHE A 202 1.06 19.16 14.34
N GLU A 203 2.25 18.61 14.16
CA GLU A 203 3.25 19.03 13.19
C GLU A 203 3.87 17.81 12.52
N VAL A 204 3.90 17.81 11.19
CA VAL A 204 4.64 16.81 10.41
C VAL A 204 6.09 17.28 10.27
N LEU A 205 7.03 16.42 10.67
CA LEU A 205 8.47 16.72 10.63
C LEU A 205 9.12 16.30 9.30
N GLY A 206 8.43 15.46 8.52
CA GLY A 206 8.87 14.91 7.25
C GLY A 206 8.98 13.38 7.28
N GLY A 207 8.79 12.77 6.11
CA GLY A 207 8.78 11.31 5.95
C GLY A 207 7.78 10.65 6.91
N ALA A 208 8.24 9.67 7.68
CA ALA A 208 7.40 8.92 8.62
C ALA A 208 7.17 9.60 9.97
N TYR A 209 7.66 10.82 10.19
CA TYR A 209 7.70 11.46 11.51
C TYR A 209 6.76 12.66 11.62
N ALA A 210 6.03 12.71 12.72
CA ALA A 210 5.25 13.85 13.18
C ALA A 210 5.41 13.98 14.70
N ARG A 211 4.93 15.07 15.27
CA ARG A 211 4.85 15.29 16.71
C ARG A 211 3.62 16.11 17.06
N ASP A 212 3.28 16.09 18.33
CA ASP A 212 2.35 17.03 18.95
C ASP A 212 2.80 17.33 20.39
N ALA A 213 1.99 18.08 21.14
CA ALA A 213 2.27 18.42 22.53
C ALA A 213 2.47 17.19 23.45
N ASN A 214 2.01 16.01 23.04
CA ASN A 214 2.12 14.77 23.80
C ASN A 214 3.28 13.87 23.31
N GLY A 215 4.15 14.37 22.43
CA GLY A 215 5.39 13.70 22.01
C GLY A 215 5.42 13.25 20.55
N LEU A 216 6.38 12.38 20.24
CA LEU A 216 6.68 11.93 18.88
C LEU A 216 5.67 10.88 18.38
N ILE A 217 5.28 10.99 17.11
CA ILE A 217 4.42 10.05 16.40
C ILE A 217 5.20 9.58 15.16
N VAL A 218 5.32 8.27 14.98
CA VAL A 218 6.04 7.70 13.82
C VAL A 218 5.18 6.62 13.21
N GLU A 219 4.96 6.71 11.89
CA GLU A 219 4.06 5.82 11.14
C GLU A 219 2.65 5.76 11.76
N GLY A 220 2.14 6.93 12.14
CA GLY A 220 0.83 7.08 12.80
C GLY A 220 0.74 6.58 14.25
N ALA A 221 1.83 6.03 14.82
CA ALA A 221 1.86 5.49 16.17
C ALA A 221 2.71 6.34 17.13
N ARG A 222 2.14 6.69 18.28
CA ARG A 222 2.83 7.44 19.34
C ARG A 222 3.98 6.64 19.94
N LYS A 223 5.16 7.26 20.09
CA LYS A 223 6.35 6.67 20.71
C LYS A 223 6.48 7.20 22.14
N ARG A 224 6.80 6.29 23.08
CA ARG A 224 6.86 6.59 24.52
C ARG A 224 8.27 6.79 25.09
N ASN A 225 9.30 6.43 24.33
CA ASN A 225 10.70 6.39 24.81
C ASN A 225 11.58 7.40 24.07
N ILE A 226 11.02 8.58 23.79
CA ILE A 226 11.74 9.73 23.21
C ILE A 226 11.43 10.91 24.11
N ASP A 227 12.37 11.20 25.01
CA ASP A 227 12.18 12.18 26.09
C ASP A 227 12.07 13.61 25.57
N ASP A 228 12.78 13.91 24.47
CA ASP A 228 12.74 15.21 23.80
C ASP A 228 12.31 15.06 22.34
N ALA A 229 11.00 15.00 22.12
CA ALA A 229 10.43 15.01 20.77
C ALA A 229 10.69 16.34 20.03
N ALA A 230 11.00 17.43 20.74
CA ALA A 230 11.28 18.73 20.13
C ALA A 230 12.64 18.72 19.41
N ALA A 231 13.61 17.96 19.92
CA ALA A 231 14.94 17.79 19.32
C ALA A 231 14.97 16.86 18.09
N VAL A 232 13.87 16.15 17.77
CA VAL A 232 13.82 15.24 16.63
C VAL A 232 13.77 16.00 15.31
N LYS A 233 14.68 15.66 14.41
CA LYS A 233 14.72 16.15 13.03
C LYS A 233 14.60 14.97 12.06
N ALA A 234 13.60 14.99 11.18
CA ALA A 234 13.47 13.97 10.15
C ALA A 234 14.64 14.07 9.18
N LEU A 235 15.16 12.91 8.77
CA LEU A 235 16.21 12.79 7.75
C LEU A 235 15.64 12.28 6.41
N GLY A 236 14.33 12.06 6.34
CA GLY A 236 13.64 11.46 5.20
C GLY A 236 13.23 10.01 5.47
N HIS A 237 12.14 9.59 4.81
CA HIS A 237 11.58 8.25 4.94
C HIS A 237 11.38 7.83 6.41
N THR A 238 11.92 6.69 6.82
CA THR A 238 11.81 6.14 8.18
C THR A 238 12.95 6.55 9.10
N PHE A 239 13.80 7.50 8.70
CA PHE A 239 14.97 7.95 9.46
C PHE A 239 14.80 9.36 10.03
N ALA A 240 15.36 9.55 11.21
CA ALA A 240 15.44 10.84 11.88
C ALA A 240 16.71 10.89 12.75
N ARG A 241 16.99 12.04 13.37
CA ARG A 241 18.00 12.17 14.41
C ARG A 241 17.51 13.00 15.58
N MET A 242 18.13 12.79 16.73
CA MET A 242 17.96 13.58 17.95
C MET A 242 19.36 13.88 18.48
N GLY A 243 19.88 15.07 18.17
CA GLY A 243 21.31 15.37 18.29
C GLY A 243 22.14 14.41 17.42
N GLU A 244 23.12 13.75 18.04
CA GLU A 244 23.96 12.70 17.43
C GLU A 244 23.27 11.33 17.34
N THR A 245 22.13 11.14 18.02
CA THR A 245 21.45 9.85 18.03
C THR A 245 20.61 9.69 16.78
N LEU A 246 20.96 8.72 15.94
CA LEU A 246 20.15 8.32 14.78
C LEU A 246 18.95 7.50 15.23
N LEU A 247 17.82 7.71 14.57
CA LEU A 247 16.56 7.01 14.78
C LEU A 247 16.16 6.25 13.51
N TYR A 248 15.72 5.00 13.68
CA TYR A 248 15.07 4.21 12.63
C TYR A 248 13.67 3.80 13.11
N ARG A 249 12.62 4.22 12.39
CA ARG A 249 11.21 4.02 12.76
C ARG A 249 10.89 4.44 14.21
N GLY A 250 11.51 5.56 14.63
CA GLY A 250 11.35 6.14 15.97
C GLY A 250 12.12 5.42 17.08
N LYS A 251 13.04 4.50 16.76
CA LYS A 251 13.90 3.81 17.73
C LYS A 251 15.35 4.29 17.63
N PRO A 252 16.01 4.62 18.75
CA PRO A 252 17.46 4.88 18.77
C PRO A 252 18.27 3.72 18.18
N VAL A 253 19.18 4.06 17.27
CA VAL A 253 20.14 3.11 16.68
C VAL A 253 21.33 2.98 17.61
N ALA A 254 21.43 1.86 18.33
CA ALA A 254 22.46 1.67 19.36
C ALA A 254 23.90 1.57 18.80
N LYS A 255 24.06 1.13 17.56
CA LYS A 255 25.37 0.94 16.91
C LYS A 255 25.36 1.57 15.51
N PRO A 256 25.41 2.92 15.42
CA PRO A 256 25.34 3.61 14.13
C PRO A 256 26.63 3.44 13.32
N GLY A 257 27.72 2.94 13.92
CA GLY A 257 29.00 2.80 13.25
C GLY A 257 29.67 4.15 13.04
N LYS A 258 30.15 4.41 11.83
CA LYS A 258 30.86 5.65 11.45
C LYS A 258 29.97 6.67 10.74
N ILE A 259 28.66 6.53 10.84
CA ILE A 259 27.71 7.46 10.22
C ILE A 259 27.91 8.84 10.83
N ASP A 260 28.09 9.84 9.98
CA ASP A 260 28.01 11.26 10.34
C ASP A 260 26.53 11.70 10.37
N PRO A 261 25.95 12.00 11.55
CA PRO A 261 24.54 12.37 11.67
C PRO A 261 24.18 13.71 11.02
N ASP A 262 25.15 14.61 10.83
CA ASP A 262 24.88 15.95 10.29
C ASP A 262 24.76 15.95 8.76
N THR A 263 25.41 14.99 8.09
CA THR A 263 25.30 14.81 6.63
C THR A 263 24.41 13.63 6.22
N ALA A 264 23.92 12.86 7.20
CA ALA A 264 23.03 11.73 6.98
C ALA A 264 21.68 12.13 6.35
N ARG A 265 21.26 11.37 5.34
CA ARG A 265 19.93 11.49 4.71
C ARG A 265 19.33 10.12 4.43
N GLY A 266 18.04 9.98 4.68
CA GLY A 266 17.26 8.83 4.23
C GLY A 266 17.09 8.89 2.72
N VAL A 267 17.46 7.81 2.03
CA VAL A 267 17.32 7.70 0.56
C VAL A 267 16.30 6.64 0.14
N HIS A 268 15.85 5.83 1.11
CA HIS A 268 14.82 4.81 0.97
C HIS A 268 14.26 4.48 2.36
N ASP A 269 13.09 3.85 2.47
CA ASP A 269 12.48 3.44 3.74
C ASP A 269 13.31 2.45 4.56
N GLN A 270 14.39 1.94 3.97
CA GLN A 270 15.29 0.98 4.57
C GLN A 270 16.75 1.41 4.51
N LEU A 271 17.08 2.53 3.85
CA LEU A 271 18.45 2.96 3.63
C LEU A 271 18.64 4.45 3.95
N LEU A 272 19.58 4.71 4.84
CA LEU A 272 20.15 6.02 5.09
C LEU A 272 21.63 5.99 4.69
N ILE A 273 22.12 7.11 4.18
CA ILE A 273 23.52 7.30 3.78
C ILE A 273 24.02 8.67 4.24
N ASP A 274 25.29 8.77 4.62
CA ASP A 274 25.96 10.04 4.89
C ASP A 274 26.84 10.51 3.71
N ALA A 275 27.43 11.70 3.80
CA ALA A 275 28.26 12.24 2.72
C ALA A 275 29.55 11.43 2.45
N ASN A 276 29.96 10.57 3.39
CA ASN A 276 31.13 9.70 3.25
C ASN A 276 30.75 8.29 2.73
N GLY A 277 29.48 8.06 2.42
CA GLY A 277 28.98 6.79 1.91
C GLY A 277 28.77 5.72 2.99
N HIS A 278 28.92 6.06 4.28
CA HIS A 278 28.52 5.15 5.34
C HIS A 278 27.00 5.01 5.33
N MET A 279 26.51 3.79 5.53
CA MET A 279 25.08 3.49 5.40
C MET A 279 24.48 2.85 6.65
N LEU A 280 23.19 3.12 6.89
CA LEU A 280 22.32 2.31 7.75
C LEU A 280 21.30 1.59 6.88
N PHE A 281 21.38 0.27 6.84
CA PHE A 281 20.38 -0.59 6.23
C PHE A 281 19.50 -1.23 7.30
N ARG A 282 18.21 -0.87 7.35
CA ARG A 282 17.24 -1.30 8.39
C ARG A 282 17.77 -1.07 9.81
N GLY A 283 18.43 0.06 10.03
CA GLY A 283 19.07 0.40 11.31
C GLY A 283 20.40 -0.31 11.61
N THR A 284 20.94 -1.10 10.67
CA THR A 284 22.23 -1.79 10.81
C THR A 284 23.29 -1.12 9.96
N TYR A 285 24.44 -0.83 10.56
CA TYR A 285 25.57 -0.23 9.86
C TYR A 285 26.12 -1.08 8.71
N ARG A 286 26.48 -0.40 7.62
CA ARG A 286 27.12 -0.91 6.42
C ARG A 286 28.27 0.02 6.03
N LYS A 287 29.39 -0.58 5.59
CA LYS A 287 30.55 0.16 5.09
C LYS A 287 30.23 0.77 3.71
N PRO A 288 30.93 1.83 3.30
CA PRO A 288 30.80 2.39 1.96
C PRO A 288 31.07 1.32 0.89
N ILE A 289 30.32 1.39 -0.20
CA ILE A 289 30.59 0.61 -1.41
C ILE A 289 31.65 1.38 -2.20
N ALA A 290 32.63 0.66 -2.76
CA ALA A 290 33.66 1.29 -3.59
C ALA A 290 33.02 2.05 -4.76
N ASP A 291 33.55 3.25 -5.03
CA ASP A 291 33.14 4.13 -6.13
C ASP A 291 31.66 4.57 -6.13
N LEU A 292 30.97 4.41 -5.00
CA LEU A 292 29.63 4.97 -4.79
C LEU A 292 29.74 6.48 -4.56
N ASP A 293 28.93 7.26 -5.29
CA ASP A 293 28.73 8.69 -5.07
C ASP A 293 27.51 8.92 -4.14
N PRO A 294 27.73 9.24 -2.85
CA PRO A 294 26.65 9.38 -1.89
C PRO A 294 25.76 10.60 -2.16
N ALA A 295 26.28 11.63 -2.85
CA ALA A 295 25.56 12.86 -3.08
C ALA A 295 24.46 12.68 -4.14
N THR A 296 24.72 11.86 -5.14
CA THR A 296 23.81 11.66 -6.29
C THR A 296 22.99 10.37 -6.23
N LEU A 297 23.21 9.52 -5.22
CA LEU A 297 22.44 8.30 -5.03
C LEU A 297 20.93 8.60 -4.89
N THR A 298 20.14 8.08 -5.83
CA THR A 298 18.69 8.25 -5.94
C THR A 298 18.03 6.93 -6.36
N PHE A 299 16.87 6.63 -5.79
CA PHE A 299 16.11 5.42 -6.13
C PHE A 299 15.24 5.65 -7.38
N LEU A 300 15.36 4.75 -8.36
CA LEU A 300 14.54 4.70 -9.57
C LEU A 300 13.15 4.10 -9.30
N ASN A 301 13.09 3.13 -8.39
CA ASN A 301 11.89 2.46 -7.91
C ASN A 301 12.16 1.85 -6.52
N ARG A 302 11.34 0.92 -6.05
CA ARG A 302 11.48 0.33 -4.69
C ARG A 302 12.72 -0.56 -4.52
N ALA A 303 13.38 -0.94 -5.61
CA ALA A 303 14.46 -1.91 -5.56
C ALA A 303 15.74 -1.46 -6.26
N PHE A 304 15.70 -0.47 -7.14
CA PHE A 304 16.86 -0.04 -7.90
C PHE A 304 17.17 1.42 -7.65
N ALA A 305 18.45 1.72 -7.54
CA ALA A 305 18.98 3.05 -7.35
C ALA A 305 20.13 3.30 -8.32
N VAL A 306 20.44 4.56 -8.54
CA VAL A 306 21.55 5.01 -9.37
C VAL A 306 22.25 6.15 -8.67
N ASP A 307 23.55 6.26 -8.86
CA ASP A 307 24.32 7.47 -8.58
C ASP A 307 24.88 8.04 -9.90
N ALA A 308 25.85 8.95 -9.85
CA ALA A 308 26.45 9.57 -11.02
C ALA A 308 27.12 8.57 -12.00
N HIS A 309 27.46 7.36 -11.54
CA HIS A 309 28.32 6.43 -12.27
C HIS A 309 27.73 5.02 -12.40
N HIS A 310 26.95 4.59 -11.42
CA HIS A 310 26.60 3.20 -11.22
C HIS A 310 25.12 3.02 -10.97
N ALA A 311 24.66 1.79 -11.22
CA ALA A 311 23.37 1.31 -10.80
C ALA A 311 23.50 0.30 -9.66
N TYR A 312 22.49 0.26 -8.81
CA TYR A 312 22.44 -0.54 -7.61
C TYR A 312 21.09 -1.23 -7.46
N ALA A 313 21.09 -2.38 -6.80
CA ALA A 313 19.89 -3.08 -6.37
C ALA A 313 19.85 -3.14 -4.84
N LEU A 314 18.74 -2.74 -4.23
CA LEU A 314 18.45 -2.96 -2.82
C LEU A 314 17.91 -4.38 -2.66
N THR A 315 18.67 -5.21 -1.96
CA THR A 315 18.41 -6.63 -1.70
C THR A 315 18.16 -6.86 -0.21
N ASP A 316 17.88 -8.10 0.19
CA ASP A 316 17.72 -8.41 1.62
C ASP A 316 19.00 -8.27 2.45
N SER A 317 20.17 -8.25 1.80
CA SER A 317 21.46 -8.05 2.48
C SER A 317 21.89 -6.58 2.55
N GLY A 318 21.31 -5.72 1.69
CA GLY A 318 21.60 -4.30 1.58
C GLY A 318 21.68 -3.83 0.13
N LEU A 319 22.31 -2.68 -0.08
CA LEU A 319 22.54 -2.11 -1.41
C LEU A 319 23.68 -2.87 -2.11
N LEU A 320 23.45 -3.31 -3.34
CA LEU A 320 24.38 -4.11 -4.16
C LEU A 320 24.72 -3.36 -5.45
N LEU A 321 26.01 -3.18 -5.74
CA LEU A 321 26.49 -2.65 -7.02
C LEU A 321 26.16 -3.62 -8.16
N CYS A 322 25.54 -3.09 -9.22
CA CYS A 322 25.09 -3.86 -10.38
C CYS A 322 25.91 -3.49 -11.62
N GLY A 323 27.10 -4.06 -11.78
CA GLY A 323 28.02 -3.71 -12.89
C GLY A 323 27.51 -4.06 -14.30
N GLU A 324 26.49 -4.90 -14.44
CA GLU A 324 25.85 -5.22 -15.73
C GLU A 324 24.79 -4.20 -16.15
N ILE A 325 24.36 -3.31 -15.24
CA ILE A 325 23.30 -2.34 -15.49
C ILE A 325 23.98 -1.01 -15.84
N ASP A 326 23.91 -0.66 -17.11
CA ASP A 326 24.36 0.65 -17.60
C ASP A 326 23.46 1.76 -17.00
N ARG A 327 24.08 2.60 -16.18
CA ARG A 327 23.45 3.75 -15.51
C ARG A 327 22.77 4.70 -16.50
N ASP A 328 23.32 4.91 -17.69
CA ASP A 328 22.80 5.91 -18.62
C ASP A 328 21.63 5.37 -19.47
N LEU A 329 21.46 4.05 -19.52
CA LEU A 329 20.44 3.38 -20.32
C LEU A 329 19.32 2.75 -19.48
N VAL A 330 19.46 2.70 -18.16
CA VAL A 330 18.50 2.05 -17.27
C VAL A 330 17.19 2.80 -17.18
N GLN A 331 16.08 2.06 -17.30
CA GLN A 331 14.73 2.61 -17.16
C GLN A 331 13.92 1.78 -16.15
N PRO A 332 13.10 2.41 -15.29
CA PRO A 332 12.15 1.70 -14.43
C PRO A 332 11.20 0.82 -15.26
N ALA A 333 10.96 -0.41 -14.78
CA ALA A 333 10.05 -1.39 -15.38
C ALA A 333 9.12 -1.99 -14.31
N GLY A 334 8.46 -1.10 -13.57
CA GLY A 334 7.63 -1.42 -12.41
C GLY A 334 8.35 -1.22 -11.07
N PRO A 335 7.70 -1.57 -9.93
CA PRO A 335 8.21 -1.23 -8.60
C PRO A 335 9.51 -1.95 -8.22
N TYR A 336 9.73 -3.15 -8.76
CA TYR A 336 10.84 -4.04 -8.38
C TYR A 336 11.70 -4.46 -9.58
N ALA A 337 11.64 -3.76 -10.71
CA ALA A 337 12.38 -4.12 -11.90
C ALA A 337 12.83 -2.92 -12.72
N VAL A 338 13.93 -3.10 -13.44
CA VAL A 338 14.45 -2.15 -14.44
C VAL A 338 14.75 -2.87 -15.74
N ARG A 339 14.80 -2.12 -16.84
CA ARG A 339 15.21 -2.61 -18.16
C ARG A 339 16.45 -1.86 -18.63
N VAL A 340 17.36 -2.60 -19.28
CA VAL A 340 18.54 -2.06 -19.98
C VAL A 340 18.68 -2.86 -21.28
N ALA A 341 18.62 -2.18 -22.42
CA ALA A 341 18.64 -2.81 -23.74
C ALA A 341 17.63 -3.99 -23.83
N LYS A 342 18.11 -5.21 -24.14
CA LYS A 342 17.29 -6.44 -24.25
C LYS A 342 17.16 -7.22 -22.95
N ALA A 343 17.62 -6.69 -21.82
CA ALA A 343 17.62 -7.36 -20.53
C ALA A 343 16.67 -6.68 -19.54
N ARG A 344 15.99 -7.51 -18.73
CA ARG A 344 15.21 -7.08 -17.57
C ARG A 344 15.89 -7.57 -16.31
N PHE A 345 16.04 -6.68 -15.34
CA PHE A 345 16.54 -7.00 -14.01
C PHE A 345 15.40 -6.85 -13.02
N HIS A 346 15.23 -7.83 -12.13
CA HIS A 346 14.13 -7.87 -11.18
C HIS A 346 14.65 -8.31 -9.81
N VAL A 347 14.25 -7.60 -8.76
CA VAL A 347 14.47 -8.05 -7.38
C VAL A 347 13.23 -8.79 -6.90
N SER A 348 13.41 -10.09 -6.64
CA SER A 348 12.35 -10.96 -6.09
C SER A 348 12.89 -11.75 -4.91
N SER A 349 12.11 -11.86 -3.82
CA SER A 349 12.55 -12.52 -2.59
C SER A 349 13.93 -12.02 -2.10
N GLY A 350 14.13 -10.70 -2.22
CA GLY A 350 15.38 -10.04 -1.83
C GLY A 350 16.60 -10.35 -2.69
N GLN A 351 16.45 -11.01 -3.84
CA GLN A 351 17.55 -11.37 -4.74
C GLN A 351 17.40 -10.72 -6.11
N LEU A 352 18.53 -10.25 -6.65
CA LEU A 352 18.61 -9.75 -8.01
C LEU A 352 18.61 -10.92 -9.00
N LYS A 353 17.70 -10.86 -9.98
CA LYS A 353 17.62 -11.81 -11.09
C LYS A 353 17.67 -11.06 -12.41
N ARG A 354 18.39 -11.62 -13.39
CA ARG A 354 18.40 -11.16 -14.78
C ARG A 354 17.52 -12.09 -15.61
N MET A 355 16.69 -11.50 -16.45
CA MET A 355 15.79 -12.20 -17.38
C MET A 355 15.95 -11.58 -18.77
N PRO A 356 15.91 -12.38 -19.86
CA PRO A 356 15.70 -11.81 -21.19
C PRO A 356 14.35 -11.09 -21.23
N LEU A 357 14.24 -10.00 -21.99
CA LEU A 357 12.92 -9.49 -22.36
C LEU A 357 12.28 -10.52 -23.30
N GLU A 358 11.24 -11.22 -22.84
CA GLU A 358 10.37 -11.96 -23.76
C GLU A 358 9.80 -10.95 -24.76
N GLU A 359 9.84 -11.27 -26.05
CA GLU A 359 9.11 -10.49 -27.06
C GLU A 359 7.64 -10.55 -26.65
N ASP A 360 7.07 -9.40 -26.27
CA ASP A 360 5.65 -9.28 -25.98
C ASP A 360 4.90 -9.93 -27.14
N GLY A 361 4.28 -11.09 -26.87
CA GLY A 361 3.53 -11.85 -27.86
C GLY A 361 2.45 -10.97 -28.47
N VAL A 362 2.50 -10.86 -29.79
CA VAL A 362 1.55 -10.17 -30.68
C VAL A 362 0.10 -10.55 -30.38
#